data_AF-A0A2D4S9F1-F1
#
_entry.id   AF-A0A2D4S9F1-F1
#
_cell.length_a   1.000
_cell.length_b   1.000
_cell.length_c   1.000
_cell.angle_alpha   90.00
_cell.angle_beta   90.00
_cell.angle_gamma   90.00
#
_symmetry.space_group_name_H-M   'P 1'
#
loop_
_entity.id
_entity.type
_entity.pdbx_description
1 polymer ?
#
loop_
_entity_poly.entity_id
_entity_poly.type
_entity_poly.pdbx_seq_one_letter_code
_entity_poly.pdbx_strand_id
1 'polypeptide(L)'
;MRPTRFSRGFLHLLLLGLAALTACAGGLPAHCDGLPANTPPADRNVLGCSPEVSIPDDLPYQAWELRFAHPPYMEIWIENSQVLDIDNRLLPRAGGGTISFGDLGDVDAAGWLNASGNPPYGAGRALTGLNVPQKIYVRWQSRVEPQTYKALFNFPAWAREKMVIAEAARCPGQKATEQQYRDIITLGLAPGGTVKVWLRGVCLDAIEVMTVQADIEPKGPSTTDGKHKPLSEPARLYVEKHGIPYESWK
;
A
#
# COMPACT_ATOMS: atom_id res chain seq x y z
N MET A 1 4.56 46.10 71.37
CA MET A 1 3.15 46.54 71.28
C MET A 1 2.86 46.99 69.85
N ARG A 2 1.67 46.65 69.31
CA ARG A 2 0.99 47.33 68.18
C ARG A 2 0.01 48.38 68.78
N PRO A 3 -0.75 49.20 68.01
CA PRO A 3 -0.78 49.43 66.55
C PRO A 3 -0.84 50.93 66.15
N THR A 4 -0.97 51.24 64.84
CA THR A 4 -2.07 52.10 64.32
C THR A 4 -2.36 51.89 62.82
N ARG A 5 -3.55 52.35 62.39
CA ARG A 5 -4.19 52.24 61.04
C ARG A 5 -4.73 53.66 60.65
N PHE A 6 -5.20 54.00 59.44
CA PHE A 6 -5.44 53.29 58.16
C PHE A 6 -5.51 54.30 56.99
N SER A 7 -5.46 53.82 55.73
CA SER A 7 -6.12 54.34 54.48
C SER A 7 -5.16 54.27 53.29
N ARG A 8 -5.32 53.51 52.19
CA ARG A 8 -6.42 53.15 51.24
C ARG A 8 -6.61 54.11 50.05
N GLY A 9 -6.45 53.53 48.84
CA GLY A 9 -6.68 54.11 47.51
C GLY A 9 -5.41 54.10 46.65
N PHE A 10 -5.34 53.56 45.43
CA PHE A 10 -6.34 52.89 44.57
C PHE A 10 -5.64 51.83 43.67
N LEU A 11 -6.43 50.83 43.22
CA LEU A 11 -6.40 49.99 41.99
C LEU A 11 -5.19 50.08 41.01
N HIS A 12 -4.78 49.04 40.26
CA HIS A 12 -5.42 47.75 39.91
C HIS A 12 -4.41 46.68 39.42
N LEU A 13 -4.73 45.40 39.68
CA LEU A 13 -4.42 44.18 38.89
C LEU A 13 -3.03 44.01 38.21
N LEU A 14 -2.23 43.10 38.78
CA LEU A 14 -1.43 42.17 37.97
C LEU A 14 -2.38 41.25 37.18
N LEU A 15 -2.12 41.07 35.88
CA LEU A 15 -2.61 39.91 35.13
C LEU A 15 -1.45 39.29 34.36
N LEU A 16 -1.14 38.04 34.69
CA LEU A 16 -0.32 37.18 33.83
C LEU A 16 -1.15 36.83 32.58
N GLY A 17 -0.78 37.43 31.45
CA GLY A 17 -1.36 37.11 30.14
C GLY A 17 -0.77 35.82 29.58
N LEU A 18 -1.44 34.70 29.81
CA LEU A 18 -1.14 33.42 29.19
C LEU A 18 -1.88 33.32 27.83
N ALA A 19 -1.17 33.48 26.70
CA ALA A 19 -1.59 33.09 25.33
C ALA A 19 -0.53 33.54 24.32
N ALA A 20 -0.20 32.79 23.26
CA ALA A 20 -0.51 31.40 22.94
C ALA A 20 0.64 30.84 22.08
N LEU A 21 0.91 29.53 22.18
CA LEU A 21 1.57 28.82 21.09
C LEU A 21 0.59 28.82 19.90
N THR A 22 0.88 29.62 18.88
CA THR A 22 0.15 29.54 17.62
C THR A 22 0.46 28.20 16.98
N ALA A 23 -0.54 27.30 16.94
CA ALA A 23 -0.40 26.00 16.32
C ALA A 23 0.05 26.12 14.87
N CYS A 24 0.83 25.15 14.40
CA CYS A 24 1.31 25.10 13.03
C CYS A 24 0.14 25.10 12.04
N ALA A 25 -0.03 26.21 11.31
CA ALA A 25 -0.66 26.12 10.00
C ALA A 25 0.33 25.39 9.09
N GLY A 26 0.01 24.14 8.73
CA GLY A 26 0.84 23.30 7.86
C GLY A 26 0.91 23.84 6.44
N GLY A 27 1.75 24.86 6.23
CA GLY A 27 2.16 25.32 4.91
C GLY A 27 3.13 24.32 4.28
N LEU A 28 3.14 24.28 2.94
CA LEU A 28 4.19 23.59 2.20
C LEU A 28 5.56 24.21 2.54
N PRO A 29 6.67 23.44 2.47
CA PRO A 29 8.01 24.00 2.59
C PRO A 29 8.26 25.14 1.57
N ALA A 30 9.07 26.14 1.93
CA ALA A 30 9.28 27.32 1.08
C ALA A 30 9.89 27.01 -0.31
N HIS A 31 10.51 25.85 -0.51
CA HIS A 31 10.99 25.39 -1.84
C HIS A 31 9.89 24.78 -2.72
N CYS A 32 8.67 24.65 -2.19
CA CYS A 32 7.47 24.13 -2.85
C CYS A 32 6.47 25.22 -3.23
N ASP A 33 6.66 26.45 -2.75
CA ASP A 33 5.83 27.61 -3.10
C ASP A 33 5.94 27.90 -4.61
N GLY A 34 4.79 27.97 -5.28
CA GLY A 34 4.71 28.19 -6.73
C GLY A 34 4.69 26.92 -7.59
N LEU A 35 4.74 25.71 -7.00
CA LEU A 35 4.43 24.49 -7.76
C LEU A 35 3.00 24.56 -8.35
N PRO A 36 2.81 24.30 -9.66
CA PRO A 36 1.48 24.36 -10.26
C PRO A 36 0.54 23.36 -9.58
N ALA A 37 -0.72 23.77 -9.37
CA ALA A 37 -1.72 22.95 -8.65
C ALA A 37 -1.90 21.55 -9.26
N ASN A 38 -1.66 21.41 -10.57
CA ASN A 38 -1.77 20.17 -11.35
C ASN A 38 -0.46 19.36 -11.42
N THR A 39 0.57 19.69 -10.60
CA THR A 39 1.81 18.89 -10.53
C THR A 39 1.47 17.45 -10.11
N PRO A 40 1.91 16.42 -10.84
CA PRO A 40 1.67 15.02 -10.48
C PRO A 40 2.07 14.70 -9.03
N PRO A 41 1.26 13.94 -8.27
CA PRO A 41 1.60 13.59 -6.89
C PRO A 41 2.92 12.81 -6.73
N ALA A 42 3.36 12.13 -7.79
CA ALA A 42 4.67 11.48 -7.84
C ALA A 42 5.83 12.49 -7.73
N ASP A 43 5.79 13.57 -8.51
CA ASP A 43 6.84 14.60 -8.54
C ASP A 43 6.87 15.40 -7.24
N ARG A 44 5.68 15.67 -6.65
CA ARG A 44 5.57 16.31 -5.34
C ARG A 44 6.20 15.47 -4.22
N ASN A 45 6.06 14.14 -4.27
CA ASN A 45 6.72 13.25 -3.31
C ASN A 45 8.26 13.28 -3.45
N VAL A 46 8.79 13.32 -4.67
CA VAL A 46 10.26 13.40 -4.91
C VAL A 46 10.84 14.69 -4.34
N LEU A 47 10.09 15.79 -4.42
CA LEU A 47 10.50 17.10 -3.90
C LEU A 47 10.21 17.30 -2.40
N GLY A 48 9.56 16.35 -1.72
CA GLY A 48 9.06 16.56 -0.34
C GLY A 48 7.97 17.64 -0.24
N CYS A 49 7.26 17.89 -1.35
CA CYS A 49 6.27 18.95 -1.55
C CYS A 49 4.83 18.43 -1.63
N SER A 50 4.58 17.23 -1.10
CA SER A 50 3.23 16.76 -0.81
C SER A 50 2.79 17.35 0.53
N PRO A 51 1.56 17.89 0.66
CA PRO A 51 1.05 18.32 1.96
C PRO A 51 1.07 17.14 2.94
N GLU A 52 1.36 17.41 4.21
CA GLU A 52 1.29 16.37 5.23
C GLU A 52 -0.17 15.96 5.42
N VAL A 53 -0.48 14.75 4.98
CA VAL A 53 -1.85 14.26 4.90
C VAL A 53 -2.30 13.88 6.30
N SER A 54 -3.34 14.55 6.80
CA SER A 54 -4.02 14.17 8.04
C SER A 54 -4.79 12.86 7.83
N ILE A 55 -4.10 11.74 7.95
CA ILE A 55 -4.73 10.44 8.15
C ILE A 55 -5.37 10.47 9.56
N PRO A 56 -6.65 10.10 9.72
CA PRO A 56 -7.28 10.06 11.04
C PRO A 56 -6.67 8.97 11.92
N ASP A 57 -6.66 9.20 13.25
CA ASP A 57 -6.17 8.22 14.24
C ASP A 57 -6.94 6.89 14.14
N ASP A 58 -8.26 6.98 13.94
CA ASP A 58 -9.14 5.85 13.62
C ASP A 58 -9.45 5.82 12.11
N LEU A 59 -9.11 4.71 11.46
CA LEU A 59 -9.46 4.50 10.05
C LEU A 59 -10.99 4.32 9.88
N PRO A 60 -11.57 4.74 8.74
CA PRO A 60 -13.02 4.64 8.50
C PRO A 60 -13.52 3.20 8.27
N TYR A 61 -12.66 2.20 8.46
CA TYR A 61 -12.92 0.77 8.33
C TYR A 61 -12.09 0.01 9.38
N GLN A 62 -12.56 -1.17 9.81
CA GLN A 62 -11.93 -1.93 10.91
C GLN A 62 -10.58 -2.58 10.52
N ALA A 63 -10.37 -2.81 9.23
CA ALA A 63 -9.15 -3.40 8.67
C ALA A 63 -9.03 -3.04 7.19
N TRP A 64 -7.80 -2.94 6.70
CA TRP A 64 -7.50 -2.93 5.26
C TRP A 64 -6.83 -4.25 4.87
N GLU A 65 -6.87 -4.64 3.61
CA GLU A 65 -6.34 -5.92 3.12
C GLU A 65 -4.99 -5.77 2.42
N LEU A 66 -4.06 -6.69 2.73
CA LEU A 66 -2.90 -6.94 1.87
C LEU A 66 -3.14 -8.24 1.09
N ARG A 67 -3.21 -8.10 -0.24
CA ARG A 67 -3.43 -9.18 -1.20
C ARG A 67 -2.25 -9.29 -2.16
N PHE A 68 -2.14 -10.47 -2.76
CA PHE A 68 -1.07 -10.82 -3.67
C PHE A 68 -1.64 -11.60 -4.86
N ALA A 69 -1.11 -11.31 -6.04
CA ALA A 69 -1.49 -11.94 -7.30
C ALA A 69 -0.23 -12.29 -8.10
N HIS A 70 -0.39 -13.17 -9.09
CA HIS A 70 0.60 -13.41 -10.13
C HIS A 70 -0.11 -13.49 -11.49
N PRO A 71 0.60 -13.29 -12.61
CA PRO A 71 0.05 -13.52 -13.94
C PRO A 71 -0.38 -14.99 -14.13
N PRO A 72 -1.36 -15.31 -14.99
CA PRO A 72 -1.79 -16.68 -15.28
C PRO A 72 -0.60 -17.62 -15.55
N TYR A 73 -0.64 -18.83 -15.00
CA TYR A 73 0.43 -19.86 -15.06
C TYR A 73 1.80 -19.48 -14.45
N MET A 74 2.04 -18.22 -14.08
CA MET A 74 3.30 -17.77 -13.48
C MET A 74 3.31 -17.97 -11.96
N GLU A 75 3.13 -19.22 -11.51
CA GLU A 75 2.89 -19.53 -10.09
C GLU A 75 4.04 -19.06 -9.17
N ILE A 76 3.67 -18.64 -7.96
CA ILE A 76 4.59 -18.09 -6.97
C ILE A 76 4.45 -18.76 -5.59
N TRP A 77 5.47 -18.59 -4.76
CA TRP A 77 5.41 -18.89 -3.33
C TRP A 77 5.94 -17.70 -2.54
N ILE A 78 5.11 -17.09 -1.71
CA ILE A 78 5.50 -15.94 -0.88
C ILE A 78 6.17 -16.46 0.39
N GLU A 79 7.46 -16.19 0.51
CA GLU A 79 8.27 -16.61 1.66
C GLU A 79 8.02 -15.72 2.88
N ASN A 80 7.88 -14.41 2.65
CA ASN A 80 7.63 -13.43 3.70
C ASN A 80 7.02 -12.15 3.10
N SER A 81 6.21 -11.47 3.88
CA SER A 81 5.85 -10.07 3.64
C SER A 81 5.70 -9.34 4.98
N GLN A 82 6.00 -8.06 4.99
CA GLN A 82 5.96 -7.23 6.20
C GLN A 82 5.42 -5.85 5.85
N VAL A 83 4.73 -5.24 6.80
CA VAL A 83 4.18 -3.88 6.68
C VAL A 83 4.71 -3.05 7.83
N LEU A 84 5.21 -1.85 7.53
CA LEU A 84 5.41 -0.78 8.50
C LEU A 84 4.31 0.26 8.26
N ASP A 85 3.46 0.53 9.24
CA ASP A 85 2.44 1.59 9.13
C ASP A 85 3.00 2.97 9.46
N ILE A 86 2.18 4.02 9.29
CA ILE A 86 2.59 5.41 9.59
C ILE A 86 2.87 5.67 11.07
N ASP A 87 2.36 4.83 11.99
CA ASP A 87 2.61 4.91 13.43
C ASP A 87 3.90 4.16 13.82
N ASN A 88 4.68 3.71 12.83
CA ASN A 88 5.89 2.91 12.96
C ASN A 88 5.66 1.51 13.57
N ARG A 89 4.43 0.98 13.50
CA ARG A 89 4.12 -0.40 13.88
C ARG A 89 4.53 -1.35 12.77
N LEU A 90 5.47 -2.24 13.08
CA LEU A 90 5.88 -3.32 12.17
C LEU A 90 4.99 -4.55 12.38
N LEU A 91 4.26 -4.94 11.34
CA LEU A 91 3.62 -6.25 11.24
C LEU A 91 4.53 -7.22 10.45
N PRO A 92 5.22 -8.15 11.12
CA PRO A 92 5.87 -9.26 10.44
C PRO A 92 4.82 -10.28 9.97
N ARG A 93 5.09 -10.96 8.84
CA ARG A 93 4.18 -11.98 8.25
C ARG A 93 2.79 -11.39 7.95
N ALA A 94 2.76 -10.30 7.18
CA ALA A 94 1.52 -9.70 6.68
C ALA A 94 0.72 -10.67 5.78
N GLY A 95 1.41 -11.56 5.07
CA GLY A 95 0.87 -12.69 4.30
C GLY A 95 1.99 -13.61 3.79
N GLY A 96 1.65 -14.80 3.29
CA GLY A 96 2.62 -15.80 2.83
C GLY A 96 1.96 -17.07 2.28
N GLY A 97 2.77 -17.97 1.70
CA GLY A 97 2.33 -19.28 1.18
C GLY A 97 2.23 -19.35 -0.35
N THR A 98 1.70 -20.47 -0.85
CA THR A 98 1.45 -20.67 -2.29
C THR A 98 0.40 -19.70 -2.79
N ILE A 99 0.65 -19.09 -3.95
CA ILE A 99 -0.42 -18.60 -4.81
C ILE A 99 -0.29 -19.32 -6.13
N SER A 100 -1.38 -19.98 -6.49
CA SER A 100 -1.52 -20.84 -7.65
C SER A 100 -2.96 -20.71 -8.11
N PHE A 101 -3.14 -20.52 -9.41
CA PHE A 101 -4.39 -20.91 -10.04
C PHE A 101 -4.35 -22.43 -10.28
N GLY A 102 -5.51 -23.03 -10.54
CA GLY A 102 -5.58 -24.38 -11.08
C GLY A 102 -5.29 -24.35 -12.58
N ASP A 103 -5.84 -25.32 -13.32
CA ASP A 103 -5.98 -25.14 -14.76
C ASP A 103 -6.95 -23.98 -15.04
N LEU A 104 -6.52 -23.04 -15.90
CA LEU A 104 -7.28 -21.88 -16.33
C LEU A 104 -7.83 -22.03 -17.76
N GLY A 105 -7.53 -23.12 -18.46
CA GLY A 105 -7.96 -23.35 -19.84
C GLY A 105 -7.10 -22.59 -20.86
N ASP A 106 -7.74 -21.80 -21.73
CA ASP A 106 -7.08 -20.95 -22.73
C ASP A 106 -7.06 -19.47 -22.28
N VAL A 107 -6.44 -19.20 -21.12
CA VAL A 107 -6.21 -17.83 -20.63
C VAL A 107 -4.85 -17.32 -21.10
N ASP A 108 -4.77 -16.07 -21.54
CA ASP A 108 -3.50 -15.42 -21.87
C ASP A 108 -2.74 -15.05 -20.58
N ALA A 109 -1.46 -15.38 -20.49
CA ALA A 109 -0.58 -14.97 -19.40
C ALA A 109 -0.06 -13.54 -19.54
N ALA A 110 -0.23 -12.91 -20.71
CA ALA A 110 0.18 -11.55 -20.95
C ALA A 110 -0.68 -10.53 -20.16
N GLY A 111 0.00 -9.56 -19.56
CA GLY A 111 -0.66 -8.45 -18.84
C GLY A 111 -1.18 -8.82 -17.46
N TRP A 112 -1.96 -7.88 -16.90
CA TRP A 112 -2.47 -7.95 -15.53
C TRP A 112 -3.98 -7.79 -15.42
N LEU A 113 -4.59 -7.04 -16.33
CA LEU A 113 -5.97 -6.58 -16.18
C LEU A 113 -6.95 -7.56 -16.82
N ASN A 114 -8.04 -7.86 -16.11
CA ASN A 114 -9.17 -8.60 -16.66
C ASN A 114 -9.98 -7.74 -17.64
N ALA A 115 -11.02 -8.32 -18.26
CA ALA A 115 -11.90 -7.62 -19.20
C ALA A 115 -12.62 -6.38 -18.62
N SER A 116 -12.67 -6.22 -17.29
CA SER A 116 -13.18 -5.04 -16.59
C SER A 116 -12.09 -4.05 -16.20
N GLY A 117 -10.89 -4.13 -16.79
CA GLY A 117 -9.77 -3.22 -16.52
C GLY A 117 -9.16 -3.36 -15.11
N ASN A 118 -9.49 -4.41 -14.38
CA ASN A 118 -9.07 -4.60 -12.98
C ASN A 118 -8.00 -5.70 -12.85
N PRO A 119 -7.00 -5.57 -11.97
CA PRO A 119 -6.03 -6.61 -11.67
C PRO A 119 -6.68 -7.82 -11.00
N PRO A 120 -6.00 -8.99 -10.91
CA PRO A 120 -6.56 -10.15 -10.23
C PRO A 120 -6.75 -9.81 -8.75
N TYR A 121 -7.89 -10.17 -8.18
CA TYR A 121 -8.21 -9.81 -6.80
C TYR A 121 -7.17 -10.38 -5.80
N GLY A 122 -6.62 -11.56 -6.10
CA GLY A 122 -5.53 -12.15 -5.36
C GLY A 122 -5.94 -12.78 -4.02
N ALA A 123 -5.01 -13.57 -3.47
CA ALA A 123 -5.13 -14.14 -2.13
C ALA A 123 -4.44 -13.22 -1.11
N GLY A 124 -4.97 -13.16 0.10
CA GLY A 124 -4.48 -12.22 1.11
C GLY A 124 -5.29 -12.29 2.40
N ARG A 125 -5.16 -11.27 3.24
CA ARG A 125 -5.94 -11.13 4.47
C ARG A 125 -6.16 -9.69 4.88
N ALA A 126 -7.22 -9.48 5.66
CA ALA A 126 -7.45 -8.27 6.42
C ALA A 126 -6.38 -8.10 7.52
N LEU A 127 -5.93 -6.85 7.70
CA LEU A 127 -4.97 -6.38 8.67
C LEU A 127 -5.66 -5.41 9.63
N THR A 128 -6.12 -5.94 10.76
CA THR A 128 -6.80 -5.19 11.82
C THR A 128 -5.79 -4.52 12.75
N GLY A 129 -6.10 -3.31 13.24
CA GLY A 129 -5.28 -2.63 14.25
C GLY A 129 -3.94 -2.10 13.76
N LEU A 130 -3.77 -1.95 12.44
CA LEU A 130 -2.72 -1.15 11.81
C LEU A 130 -3.32 0.12 11.21
N ASN A 131 -2.52 1.16 11.14
CA ASN A 131 -2.79 2.32 10.32
C ASN A 131 -2.47 2.02 8.84
N VAL A 132 -2.67 2.98 7.95
CA VAL A 132 -2.27 2.88 6.54
C VAL A 132 -0.75 2.65 6.39
N PRO A 133 -0.29 1.91 5.36
CA PRO A 133 1.12 1.55 5.24
C PRO A 133 2.03 2.74 4.89
N GLN A 134 3.17 2.81 5.57
CA GLN A 134 4.32 3.62 5.21
C GLN A 134 5.28 2.85 4.29
N LYS A 135 5.58 1.58 4.61
CA LYS A 135 6.47 0.72 3.82
C LYS A 135 5.94 -0.70 3.72
N ILE A 136 6.18 -1.33 2.59
CA ILE A 136 5.83 -2.73 2.34
C ILE A 136 7.09 -3.48 1.91
N TYR A 137 7.33 -4.63 2.54
CA TYR A 137 8.33 -5.60 2.16
C TYR A 137 7.64 -6.85 1.62
N VAL A 138 8.14 -7.41 0.53
CA VAL A 138 7.72 -8.71 0.02
C VAL A 138 8.92 -9.52 -0.47
N ARG A 139 8.87 -10.83 -0.26
CA ARG A 139 9.87 -11.80 -0.70
C ARG A 139 9.16 -13.04 -1.21
N TRP A 140 9.43 -13.44 -2.44
CA TRP A 140 8.76 -14.57 -3.08
C TRP A 140 9.71 -15.38 -3.96
N GLN A 141 9.32 -16.63 -4.19
CA GLN A 141 9.88 -17.51 -5.21
C GLN A 141 8.99 -17.41 -6.46
N SER A 142 9.58 -17.13 -7.62
CA SER A 142 9.02 -17.49 -8.91
C SER A 142 9.23 -19.01 -9.10
N ARG A 143 8.18 -19.73 -9.52
CA ARG A 143 8.25 -21.21 -9.74
C ARG A 143 8.53 -21.55 -11.21
N VAL A 144 8.29 -20.61 -12.12
CA VAL A 144 8.42 -20.77 -13.58
C VAL A 144 9.85 -20.56 -14.08
N GLU A 145 10.48 -19.49 -13.61
CA GLU A 145 11.93 -19.29 -13.59
C GLU A 145 12.33 -19.41 -12.11
N PRO A 146 12.97 -20.52 -11.68
CA PRO A 146 13.32 -20.77 -10.28
C PRO A 146 14.27 -19.72 -9.68
N GLN A 147 13.69 -18.58 -9.31
CA GLN A 147 14.37 -17.38 -8.84
C GLN A 147 13.64 -16.82 -7.62
N THR A 148 14.40 -16.45 -6.60
CA THR A 148 13.86 -15.76 -5.43
C THR A 148 14.10 -14.27 -5.56
N TYR A 149 13.07 -13.47 -5.26
CA TYR A 149 13.08 -12.02 -5.33
C TYR A 149 12.72 -11.39 -3.99
N LYS A 150 13.14 -10.14 -3.80
CA LYS A 150 12.71 -9.29 -2.68
C LYS A 150 12.53 -7.84 -3.12
N ALA A 151 11.53 -7.17 -2.57
CA ALA A 151 11.34 -5.74 -2.71
C ALA A 151 11.02 -5.11 -1.35
N LEU A 152 11.57 -3.92 -1.10
CA LEU A 152 11.17 -3.03 -0.03
C LEU A 152 10.91 -1.66 -0.67
N PHE A 153 9.69 -1.15 -0.53
CA PHE A 153 9.32 0.14 -1.10
C PHE A 153 8.50 0.97 -0.11
N ASN A 154 8.61 2.29 -0.25
CA ASN A 154 7.77 3.24 0.45
C ASN A 154 6.40 3.28 -0.25
N PHE A 155 5.32 3.06 0.48
CA PHE A 155 3.99 3.34 -0.04
C PHE A 155 3.80 4.86 -0.09
N PRO A 156 3.26 5.46 -1.18
CA PRO A 156 3.30 6.90 -1.38
C PRO A 156 2.21 7.60 -0.57
N ALA A 157 2.46 8.84 -0.17
CA ALA A 157 1.51 9.64 0.62
C ALA A 157 0.15 9.74 -0.07
N TRP A 158 0.15 10.08 -1.37
CA TRP A 158 -1.08 10.21 -2.18
C TRP A 158 -1.96 8.95 -2.16
N ALA A 159 -1.38 7.75 -2.09
CA ALA A 159 -2.14 6.52 -2.05
C ALA A 159 -2.74 6.27 -0.66
N ARG A 160 -2.06 6.67 0.42
CA ARG A 160 -2.64 6.63 1.79
C ARG A 160 -3.88 7.53 1.90
N GLU A 161 -3.87 8.73 1.32
CA GLU A 161 -5.05 9.62 1.31
C GLU A 161 -6.23 8.93 0.64
N LYS A 162 -5.99 8.27 -0.49
CA LYS A 162 -7.01 7.51 -1.23
C LYS A 162 -7.59 6.35 -0.43
N MET A 163 -6.89 5.80 0.56
CA MET A 163 -7.47 4.79 1.44
C MET A 163 -8.56 5.37 2.35
N VAL A 164 -8.39 6.60 2.85
CA VAL A 164 -9.30 7.22 3.85
C VAL A 164 -10.35 8.16 3.26
N ILE A 165 -10.35 8.38 1.94
CA ILE A 165 -11.39 9.13 1.23
C ILE A 165 -12.57 8.21 0.90
N ALA A 166 -13.78 8.60 1.32
CA ALA A 166 -15.01 7.94 0.94
C ALA A 166 -15.36 8.23 -0.53
N GLU A 167 -15.51 7.19 -1.34
CA GLU A 167 -16.01 7.26 -2.72
C GLU A 167 -17.39 6.59 -2.80
N ALA A 168 -18.37 7.26 -3.42
CA ALA A 168 -19.71 6.70 -3.57
C ALA A 168 -19.73 5.70 -4.74
N ALA A 169 -20.01 4.42 -4.46
CA ALA A 169 -20.02 3.39 -5.49
C ALA A 169 -21.18 2.39 -5.32
N ARG A 170 -21.50 1.69 -6.42
CA ARG A 170 -22.56 0.70 -6.47
C ARG A 170 -21.97 -0.66 -6.81
N CYS A 171 -21.99 -1.56 -5.83
CA CYS A 171 -21.52 -2.92 -6.00
C CYS A 171 -22.32 -3.69 -7.07
N PRO A 172 -21.69 -4.62 -7.83
CA PRO A 172 -22.39 -5.54 -8.70
C PRO A 172 -23.52 -6.27 -7.97
N GLY A 173 -24.71 -6.33 -8.57
CA GLY A 173 -25.91 -6.93 -7.98
C GLY A 173 -26.64 -6.09 -6.92
N GLN A 174 -26.03 -5.05 -6.36
CA GLN A 174 -26.70 -4.17 -5.41
C GLN A 174 -27.62 -3.14 -6.09
N LYS A 175 -28.60 -2.65 -5.34
CA LYS A 175 -29.55 -1.61 -5.80
C LYS A 175 -29.16 -0.19 -5.36
N ALA A 176 -28.59 -0.06 -4.16
CA ALA A 176 -28.16 1.22 -3.60
C ALA A 176 -26.73 1.58 -4.02
N THR A 177 -26.40 2.86 -3.90
CA THR A 177 -25.03 3.37 -3.88
C THR A 177 -24.63 3.54 -2.43
N GLU A 178 -23.45 3.08 -2.06
CA GLU A 178 -22.92 3.13 -0.70
C GLU A 178 -21.58 3.88 -0.69
N GLN A 179 -21.16 4.35 0.48
CA GLN A 179 -19.78 4.83 0.64
C GLN A 179 -18.85 3.63 0.66
N GLN A 180 -17.77 3.70 -0.11
CA GLN A 180 -16.72 2.70 -0.21
C GLN A 180 -15.38 3.39 0.02
N TYR A 181 -14.40 2.61 0.49
CA TYR A 181 -13.03 3.06 0.69
C TYR A 181 -12.10 2.22 -0.16
N ARG A 182 -10.89 2.72 -0.38
CA ARG A 182 -9.85 1.98 -1.10
C ARG A 182 -8.97 1.26 -0.10
N ASP A 183 -9.54 0.24 0.51
CA ASP A 183 -9.01 -0.51 1.64
C ASP A 183 -8.26 -1.79 1.23
N ILE A 184 -8.03 -2.04 -0.06
CA ILE A 184 -7.38 -3.26 -0.55
C ILE A 184 -6.12 -2.89 -1.35
N ILE A 185 -4.96 -3.35 -0.87
CA ILE A 185 -3.68 -3.25 -1.58
C ILE A 185 -3.35 -4.60 -2.20
N THR A 186 -3.23 -4.66 -3.53
CA THR A 186 -2.82 -5.87 -4.26
C THR A 186 -1.40 -5.70 -4.78
N LEU A 187 -0.52 -6.64 -4.44
CA LEU A 187 0.80 -6.79 -5.03
C LEU A 187 0.75 -7.85 -6.15
N GLY A 188 0.87 -7.43 -7.40
CA GLY A 188 1.13 -8.31 -8.53
C GLY A 188 2.61 -8.65 -8.58
N LEU A 189 2.96 -9.92 -8.41
CA LEU A 189 4.32 -10.43 -8.40
C LEU A 189 4.55 -11.28 -9.65
N ALA A 190 5.35 -10.77 -10.58
CA ALA A 190 5.64 -11.43 -11.86
C ALA A 190 7.07 -12.01 -11.92
N PRO A 191 7.31 -12.96 -12.85
CA PRO A 191 8.65 -13.34 -13.28
C PRO A 191 9.50 -12.13 -13.71
N GLY A 192 10.83 -12.26 -13.65
CA GLY A 192 11.75 -11.15 -13.90
C GLY A 192 11.77 -10.10 -12.77
N GLY A 193 11.08 -10.35 -11.66
CA GLY A 193 11.09 -9.50 -10.46
C GLY A 193 10.19 -8.26 -10.54
N THR A 194 9.26 -8.17 -11.50
CA THR A 194 8.35 -7.03 -11.56
C THR A 194 7.28 -7.11 -10.48
N VAL A 195 7.13 -6.03 -9.70
CA VAL A 195 6.08 -5.84 -8.70
C VAL A 195 5.18 -4.68 -9.13
N LYS A 196 3.94 -4.97 -9.56
CA LYS A 196 2.91 -3.95 -9.71
C LYS A 196 2.10 -3.82 -8.42
N VAL A 197 1.77 -2.60 -8.04
CA VAL A 197 1.01 -2.30 -6.82
C VAL A 197 -0.27 -1.57 -7.22
N TRP A 198 -1.42 -2.10 -6.82
CA TRP A 198 -2.70 -1.42 -7.00
C TRP A 198 -3.37 -1.14 -5.66
N LEU A 199 -4.16 -0.07 -5.65
CA LEU A 199 -5.09 0.24 -4.58
C LEU A 199 -6.52 0.13 -5.11
N ARG A 200 -7.34 -0.64 -4.42
CA ARG A 200 -8.70 -1.01 -4.80
C ARG A 200 -9.63 -0.87 -3.59
N GLY A 201 -10.93 -0.70 -3.84
CA GLY A 201 -11.98 -0.96 -2.84
C GLY A 201 -12.83 -2.16 -3.24
N VAL A 202 -13.66 -2.69 -2.33
CA VAL A 202 -14.53 -3.84 -2.61
C VAL A 202 -15.32 -3.64 -3.92
N CYS A 203 -15.92 -2.46 -4.07
CA CYS A 203 -16.73 -2.05 -5.22
C CYS A 203 -16.19 -0.83 -5.97
N LEU A 204 -14.90 -0.54 -5.84
CA LEU A 204 -14.19 0.54 -6.55
C LEU A 204 -13.15 -0.05 -7.49
N ASP A 205 -13.10 0.42 -8.74
CA ASP A 205 -12.08 0.01 -9.72
C ASP A 205 -10.67 0.29 -9.21
N ALA A 206 -9.73 -0.63 -9.46
CA ALA A 206 -8.36 -0.48 -9.02
C ALA A 206 -7.64 0.69 -9.70
N ILE A 207 -6.78 1.37 -8.93
CA ILE A 207 -5.82 2.35 -9.44
C ILE A 207 -4.41 1.79 -9.29
N GLU A 208 -3.57 1.90 -10.33
CA GLU A 208 -2.15 1.56 -10.21
C GLU A 208 -1.46 2.63 -9.36
N VAL A 209 -0.71 2.18 -8.35
CA VAL A 209 0.02 3.04 -7.40
C VAL A 209 1.47 3.20 -7.84
N MET A 210 2.11 2.11 -8.24
CA MET A 210 3.48 2.08 -8.74
C MET A 210 3.79 0.74 -9.42
N THR A 211 4.88 0.73 -10.18
CA THR A 211 5.60 -0.48 -10.57
C THR A 211 7.03 -0.42 -10.00
N VAL A 212 7.51 -1.52 -9.43
CA VAL A 212 8.81 -1.64 -8.76
C VAL A 212 9.56 -2.84 -9.33
N GLN A 213 10.84 -2.66 -9.65
CA GLN A 213 11.74 -3.77 -9.95
C GLN A 213 12.31 -4.32 -8.63
N ALA A 214 12.11 -5.61 -8.38
CA ALA A 214 12.66 -6.30 -7.22
C ALA A 214 14.10 -6.77 -7.45
N ASP A 215 14.84 -6.86 -6.35
CA ASP A 215 16.17 -7.46 -6.32
C ASP A 215 16.08 -8.98 -6.37
N ILE A 216 17.01 -9.60 -7.08
CA ILE A 216 17.33 -11.03 -6.91
C ILE A 216 17.88 -11.27 -5.49
N GLU A 217 17.36 -12.28 -4.80
CA GLU A 217 18.00 -12.78 -3.59
C GLU A 217 19.09 -13.79 -3.96
N PRO A 218 20.39 -13.47 -3.76
CA PRO A 218 21.49 -14.38 -4.12
C PRO A 218 21.53 -15.64 -3.25
N LYS A 219 20.93 -15.63 -2.06
CA LYS A 219 20.82 -16.82 -1.20
C LYS A 219 19.73 -17.80 -1.63
N GLY A 220 18.93 -17.46 -2.64
CA GLY A 220 17.78 -18.27 -3.05
C GLY A 220 16.72 -18.40 -1.95
N PRO A 221 15.91 -19.47 -1.97
CA PRO A 221 14.82 -19.70 -1.02
C PRO A 221 15.24 -19.81 0.44
N SER A 222 14.50 -19.14 1.34
CA SER A 222 14.71 -19.22 2.79
C SER A 222 13.71 -20.12 3.53
N THR A 223 12.66 -20.59 2.87
CA THR A 223 11.55 -21.34 3.50
C THR A 223 11.46 -22.82 3.08
N THR A 224 12.41 -23.29 2.27
CA THR A 224 12.33 -24.59 1.57
C THR A 224 13.70 -25.28 1.41
N ASP A 225 14.58 -25.12 2.41
CA ASP A 225 15.93 -25.71 2.44
C ASP A 225 16.75 -25.41 1.17
N GLY A 226 16.61 -24.18 0.65
CA GLY A 226 17.26 -23.71 -0.58
C GLY A 226 16.65 -24.21 -1.89
N LYS A 227 15.61 -25.05 -1.87
CA LYS A 227 14.97 -25.61 -3.08
C LYS A 227 13.72 -24.84 -3.47
N HIS A 228 13.62 -24.35 -4.71
CA HIS A 228 12.38 -23.74 -5.19
C HIS A 228 11.21 -24.74 -5.19
N LYS A 229 10.00 -24.27 -4.92
CA LYS A 229 8.79 -25.08 -5.13
C LYS A 229 8.66 -25.42 -6.62
N PRO A 230 8.42 -26.69 -7.01
CA PRO A 230 8.24 -27.04 -8.42
C PRO A 230 7.00 -26.34 -8.99
N LEU A 231 6.98 -26.03 -10.30
CA LEU A 231 5.80 -25.53 -11.00
C LEU A 231 4.72 -26.62 -11.11
N SER A 232 3.43 -26.27 -11.18
CA SER A 232 2.38 -27.25 -11.49
C SER A 232 2.49 -27.75 -12.93
N GLU A 233 1.89 -28.91 -13.21
CA GLU A 233 1.89 -29.48 -14.56
C GLU A 233 1.15 -28.62 -15.61
N PRO A 234 -0.07 -28.08 -15.36
CA PRO A 234 -0.73 -27.17 -16.31
C PRO A 234 0.12 -25.93 -16.60
N ALA A 235 0.72 -25.32 -15.58
CA ALA A 235 1.57 -24.16 -15.75
C ALA A 235 2.88 -24.47 -16.52
N ARG A 236 3.49 -25.64 -16.27
CA ARG A 236 4.65 -26.11 -17.04
C ARG A 236 4.30 -26.30 -18.51
N LEU A 237 3.19 -26.98 -18.82
CA LEU A 237 2.74 -27.22 -20.19
C LEU A 237 2.41 -25.92 -20.94
N TYR A 238 1.81 -24.94 -20.25
CA TYR A 238 1.57 -23.61 -20.81
C TYR A 238 2.90 -22.93 -21.20
N VAL A 239 3.85 -22.89 -20.29
CA VAL A 239 5.13 -22.17 -20.47
C VAL A 239 6.03 -22.85 -21.50
N GLU A 240 6.01 -24.19 -21.59
CA GLU A 240 6.69 -24.94 -22.66
C GLU A 240 6.12 -24.64 -24.06
N LYS A 241 4.83 -24.32 -24.15
CA LYS A 241 4.13 -23.99 -25.40
C LYS A 241 4.24 -22.52 -25.81
N HIS A 242 4.18 -21.60 -24.85
CA HIS A 242 4.00 -20.16 -25.09
C HIS A 242 5.16 -19.29 -24.61
N GLY A 243 6.07 -19.82 -23.78
CA GLY A 243 7.14 -19.05 -23.13
C GLY A 243 6.64 -18.19 -21.96
N ILE A 244 7.46 -17.20 -21.58
CA ILE A 244 7.22 -16.27 -20.47
C ILE A 244 7.18 -14.84 -21.03
N PRO A 245 6.01 -14.15 -21.06
CA PRO A 245 5.87 -12.84 -21.69
C PRO A 245 6.32 -11.70 -20.77
N TYR A 246 7.60 -11.67 -20.37
CA TYR A 246 8.17 -10.70 -19.41
C TYR A 246 7.83 -9.23 -19.69
N GLU A 247 7.82 -8.82 -20.95
CA GLU A 247 7.54 -7.43 -21.35
C GLU A 247 6.07 -7.01 -21.12
N SER A 248 5.15 -7.97 -21.01
CA SER A 248 3.71 -7.68 -20.86
C SER A 248 3.31 -7.17 -19.48
N TRP A 249 4.21 -7.25 -18.50
CA TRP A 249 3.92 -6.94 -17.09
C TRP A 249 4.55 -5.65 -16.58
N LYS A 250 5.29 -4.94 -17.42
CA LYS A 250 5.95 -3.66 -17.10
C LYS A 250 4.95 -2.51 -17.05
#